data_AF-A0A6C0HKH0-F1
#
_entry.id   AF-A0A6C0HKH0-F1
#
_cell.length_a   1.000
_cell.length_b   1.000
_cell.length_c   1.000
_cell.angle_alpha   90.00
_cell.angle_beta   90.00
_cell.angle_gamma   90.00
#
_symmetry.space_group_name_H-M   'P 1'
#
loop_
_entity.id
_entity.type
_entity.pdbx_description
1 polymer ?
#
loop_
_entity_poly.entity_id
_entity_poly.type
_entity_poly.pdbx_seq_one_letter_code
_entity_poly.pdbx_strand_id
1 'polypeptide(L)'
;MSGVVYQIICQSTKKAYIGQATQFKYKNGTPYNYGASGRWNDHIATSKSRETPLCKAIQQYGRDDFKVEVLEEGLLETLDEREAYYITERNTVYPNGYNVASHSRNRHRETSNLHVFYEGKVRSAIISPIRKNGELKSAYVYLTMNDDTQERIAFGQKATGTYEETLREVTEFLERLQCPYTTSTASSTVLSEKYASKLEEFNGKEITSVRITSASNLIAVYIGTSEMNLSKEHKRICFGGKTITKEEAYQIAKQFVDELNISEHVLYDSIHSRQQVTA
;
A
#
# COMPACT_ATOMS: atom_id res chain seq x y z
N MET A 1 2.35 -15.00 -25.36
CA MET A 1 1.39 -13.88 -25.56
C MET A 1 2.18 -12.64 -25.92
N SER A 2 1.62 -11.74 -26.75
CA SER A 2 2.24 -10.47 -27.14
C SER A 2 1.57 -9.27 -26.45
N GLY A 3 2.25 -8.13 -26.46
CA GLY A 3 1.70 -6.86 -26.03
C GLY A 3 2.47 -5.68 -26.59
N VAL A 4 2.13 -4.50 -26.08
CA VAL A 4 2.67 -3.22 -26.53
C VAL A 4 3.22 -2.40 -25.38
N VAL A 5 4.29 -1.66 -25.64
CA VAL A 5 4.63 -0.44 -24.91
C VAL A 5 4.08 0.75 -25.70
N TYR A 6 3.42 1.67 -25.00
CA TYR A 6 2.75 2.81 -25.60
C TYR A 6 3.04 4.10 -24.83
N GLN A 7 2.85 5.23 -25.50
CA GLN A 7 2.95 6.57 -24.94
C GLN A 7 1.60 7.28 -25.01
N ILE A 8 1.29 8.07 -23.99
CA ILE A 8 0.19 9.05 -24.00
C ILE A 8 0.81 10.43 -23.82
N ILE A 9 0.58 11.34 -24.77
CA ILE A 9 1.14 12.69 -24.77
C ILE A 9 0.00 13.69 -24.59
N CYS A 10 0.08 14.54 -23.56
CA CYS A 10 -0.80 15.70 -23.43
C CYS A 10 -0.33 16.79 -24.40
N GLN A 11 -1.20 17.19 -25.33
CA GLN A 11 -0.87 18.15 -26.36
C GLN A 11 -0.64 19.54 -25.79
N SER A 12 -1.39 19.92 -24.75
CA SER A 12 -1.25 21.22 -24.09
C SER A 12 0.05 21.36 -23.30
N THR A 13 0.47 20.33 -22.57
CA THR A 13 1.66 20.42 -21.69
C THR A 13 2.93 19.80 -22.27
N LYS A 14 2.82 19.02 -23.35
CA LYS A 14 3.86 18.16 -23.93
C LYS A 14 4.41 17.08 -23.00
N LYS A 15 3.84 16.92 -21.80
CA LYS A 15 4.18 15.85 -20.87
C LYS A 15 3.64 14.52 -21.36
N ALA A 16 4.35 13.45 -21.01
CA ALA A 16 4.01 12.10 -21.45
C ALA A 16 3.82 11.11 -20.29
N TYR A 17 3.09 10.05 -20.58
CA TYR A 17 2.99 8.82 -19.81
C TYR A 17 3.44 7.66 -20.67
N ILE A 18 4.24 6.76 -20.13
CA ILE A 18 4.60 5.49 -20.76
C ILE A 18 3.87 4.38 -20.00
N GLY A 19 3.27 3.47 -20.76
CA GLY A 19 2.57 2.31 -20.21
C GLY A 19 2.79 1.08 -21.07
N GLN A 20 2.46 -0.08 -20.51
CA GLN A 20 2.35 -1.33 -21.26
C GLN A 20 0.94 -1.94 -21.21
N ALA A 21 0.59 -2.74 -22.22
CA ALA A 21 -0.67 -3.47 -22.31
C ALA A 21 -0.51 -4.80 -23.04
N THR A 22 -1.36 -5.78 -22.73
CA THR A 22 -1.48 -6.99 -23.56
C THR A 22 -2.14 -6.63 -24.90
N GLN A 23 -1.80 -7.35 -25.97
CA GLN A 23 -2.43 -7.09 -27.28
C GLN A 23 -3.93 -7.42 -27.25
N PHE A 24 -4.30 -8.45 -26.48
CA PHE A 24 -5.66 -8.97 -26.37
C PHE A 24 -6.11 -9.05 -24.90
N LYS A 25 -7.42 -8.95 -24.69
CA LYS A 25 -8.13 -9.36 -23.47
C LYS A 25 -9.20 -10.37 -23.85
N TYR A 26 -9.73 -11.11 -22.88
CA TYR A 26 -10.77 -12.12 -23.10
C TYR A 26 -12.10 -11.68 -22.49
N LYS A 27 -13.19 -11.92 -23.20
CA LYS A 27 -14.57 -11.75 -22.71
C LYS A 27 -15.34 -13.02 -23.03
N ASN A 28 -15.80 -13.73 -22.00
CA ASN A 28 -16.51 -15.02 -22.12
C ASN A 28 -15.72 -16.05 -22.95
N GLY A 29 -14.40 -16.13 -22.75
CA GLY A 29 -13.51 -17.03 -23.49
C GLY A 29 -13.08 -16.53 -24.88
N THR A 30 -13.70 -15.47 -25.41
CA THR A 30 -13.37 -14.92 -26.73
C THR A 30 -12.35 -13.77 -26.60
N PRO A 31 -11.20 -13.82 -27.31
CA PRO A 31 -10.24 -12.72 -27.33
C PRO A 31 -10.79 -11.52 -28.12
N TYR A 32 -10.45 -10.30 -27.68
CA TYR A 32 -10.71 -9.07 -28.41
C TYR A 32 -9.49 -8.16 -28.40
N ASN A 33 -9.34 -7.34 -29.44
CA ASN A 33 -8.27 -6.37 -29.58
C ASN A 33 -8.31 -5.37 -28.43
N TYR A 34 -7.19 -5.25 -27.72
CA TYR A 34 -7.07 -4.37 -26.57
C TYR A 34 -5.94 -3.35 -26.81
N GLY A 35 -4.67 -3.75 -26.65
CA GLY A 35 -3.51 -2.91 -26.95
C GLY A 35 -3.53 -1.54 -26.27
N ALA A 36 -2.84 -0.57 -26.90
CA ALA A 36 -2.71 0.78 -26.38
C ALA A 36 -4.06 1.52 -26.29
N SER A 37 -4.89 1.42 -27.33
CA SER A 37 -6.20 2.09 -27.39
C SER A 37 -7.17 1.56 -26.34
N GLY A 38 -7.23 0.24 -26.13
CA GLY A 38 -8.02 -0.35 -25.07
C GLY A 38 -7.53 0.09 -23.69
N ARG A 39 -6.21 0.15 -23.49
CA ARG A 39 -5.63 0.61 -22.22
C ARG A 39 -5.87 2.10 -21.96
N TRP A 40 -5.90 2.92 -23.00
CA TRP A 40 -6.28 4.31 -22.90
C TRP A 40 -7.72 4.49 -22.43
N ASN A 41 -8.65 3.71 -22.97
CA ASN A 41 -10.05 3.72 -22.51
C ASN A 41 -10.18 3.33 -21.02
N ASP A 42 -9.40 2.35 -20.55
CA ASP A 42 -9.34 2.01 -19.13
C ASP A 42 -8.84 3.21 -18.28
N HIS A 43 -7.82 3.94 -18.74
CA HIS A 43 -7.33 5.15 -18.05
C HIS A 43 -8.38 6.26 -18.01
N ILE A 44 -9.11 6.50 -19.11
CA ILE A 44 -10.22 7.47 -19.14
C ILE A 44 -11.33 7.05 -18.16
N ALA A 45 -11.73 5.78 -18.18
CA ALA A 45 -12.80 5.30 -17.31
C ALA A 45 -12.42 5.41 -15.82
N THR A 46 -11.17 5.07 -15.49
CA THR A 46 -10.65 5.11 -14.11
C THR A 46 -10.24 6.49 -13.64
N SER A 47 -10.09 7.47 -14.54
CA SER A 47 -9.69 8.83 -14.15
C SER A 47 -10.69 9.48 -13.21
N LYS A 48 -11.98 9.12 -13.28
CA LYS A 48 -13.03 9.65 -12.41
C LYS A 48 -12.91 9.25 -10.94
N SER A 49 -12.13 8.20 -10.63
CA SER A 49 -12.04 7.65 -9.27
C SER A 49 -10.61 7.52 -8.74
N ARG A 50 -9.61 7.81 -9.58
CA ARG A 50 -8.19 7.69 -9.22
C ARG A 50 -7.50 9.04 -9.31
N GLU A 51 -6.63 9.28 -8.34
CA GLU A 51 -5.92 10.56 -8.19
C GLU A 51 -4.45 10.49 -8.66
N THR A 52 -4.15 9.66 -9.67
CA THR A 52 -2.78 9.61 -10.24
C THR A 52 -2.49 10.85 -11.08
N PRO A 53 -1.20 11.22 -11.30
CA PRO A 53 -0.85 12.37 -12.14
C PRO A 53 -1.51 12.34 -13.53
N LEU A 54 -1.52 11.18 -14.20
CA LEU A 54 -2.21 11.00 -15.48
C LEU A 54 -3.72 11.22 -15.35
N CYS A 55 -4.37 10.63 -14.33
CA CYS A 55 -5.82 10.76 -14.14
C CYS A 55 -6.23 12.22 -13.89
N LYS A 56 -5.47 12.95 -13.06
CA LYS A 56 -5.68 14.39 -12.83
C LYS A 56 -5.52 15.20 -14.12
N ALA A 57 -4.52 14.88 -14.93
CA ALA A 57 -4.32 15.55 -16.21
C ALA A 57 -5.49 15.27 -17.18
N ILE A 58 -5.99 14.04 -17.24
CA ILE A 58 -7.18 13.70 -18.05
C ILE A 58 -8.41 14.48 -17.59
N GLN A 59 -8.62 14.60 -16.27
CA GLN A 59 -9.72 15.39 -15.72
C GLN A 59 -9.58 16.88 -16.05
N GLN A 60 -8.36 17.40 -16.02
CA GLN A 60 -8.07 18.82 -16.22
C GLN A 60 -8.15 19.25 -17.71
N TYR A 61 -7.53 18.50 -18.61
CA TYR A 61 -7.39 18.89 -20.02
C TYR A 61 -8.43 18.21 -20.93
N GLY A 62 -9.13 17.20 -20.43
CA GLY A 62 -10.06 16.39 -21.21
C GLY A 62 -9.34 15.36 -22.07
N ARG A 63 -10.05 14.27 -22.41
CA ARG A 63 -9.47 13.14 -23.14
C ARG A 63 -8.96 13.51 -24.54
N ASP A 64 -9.56 14.51 -25.17
CA ASP A 64 -9.28 14.88 -26.56
C ASP A 64 -7.95 15.65 -26.69
N ASP A 65 -7.39 16.17 -25.58
CA ASP A 65 -6.07 16.79 -25.53
C ASP A 65 -4.92 15.75 -25.46
N PHE A 66 -5.24 14.45 -25.49
CA PHE A 66 -4.23 13.39 -25.40
C PHE A 66 -4.10 12.60 -26.70
N LYS A 67 -2.85 12.38 -27.13
CA LYS A 67 -2.50 11.48 -28.23
C LYS A 67 -1.90 10.18 -27.69
N VAL A 68 -2.39 9.05 -28.18
CA VAL A 68 -1.89 7.71 -27.83
C VAL A 68 -1.08 7.15 -29.00
N GLU A 69 0.13 6.68 -28.74
CA GLU A 69 1.04 6.13 -29.74
C GLU A 69 1.63 4.80 -29.26
N VAL A 70 1.68 3.79 -30.13
CA VAL A 70 2.43 2.55 -29.87
C VAL A 70 3.90 2.84 -30.14
N LEU A 71 4.76 2.48 -29.18
CA LEU A 71 6.21 2.64 -29.28
C LEU A 71 6.86 1.35 -29.77
N GLU A 72 6.36 0.23 -29.25
CA GLU A 72 6.95 -1.07 -29.48
C GLU A 72 5.91 -2.15 -29.28
N GLU A 73 5.91 -3.14 -30.16
CA GLU A 73 5.20 -4.40 -29.98
C GLU A 73 6.22 -5.50 -29.68
N GLY A 74 5.89 -6.39 -28.75
CA GLY A 74 6.84 -7.41 -28.33
C GLY A 74 6.18 -8.58 -27.62
N LEU A 75 7.02 -9.55 -27.28
CA LEU A 75 6.63 -10.61 -26.37
C LEU A 75 6.32 -9.99 -25.02
N LEU A 76 5.36 -10.58 -24.30
CA LEU A 76 5.04 -10.11 -22.97
C LEU A 76 6.32 -10.01 -22.14
N GLU A 77 7.05 -11.10 -21.91
CA GLU A 77 8.27 -11.13 -21.09
C GLU A 77 9.15 -9.86 -21.16
N THR A 78 9.48 -9.34 -22.35
CA THR A 78 10.36 -8.17 -22.47
C THR A 78 9.72 -6.82 -22.09
N LEU A 79 8.39 -6.68 -22.06
CA LEU A 79 7.72 -5.37 -21.93
C LEU A 79 8.03 -4.61 -20.63
N ASP A 80 8.33 -5.29 -19.52
CA ASP A 80 8.67 -4.59 -18.25
C ASP A 80 9.99 -3.81 -18.41
N GLU A 81 10.99 -4.45 -19.01
CA GLU A 81 12.29 -3.83 -19.30
C GLU A 81 12.15 -2.70 -20.32
N ARG A 82 11.34 -2.93 -21.38
CA ARG A 82 11.11 -1.93 -22.42
C ARG A 82 10.30 -0.73 -21.90
N GLU A 83 9.29 -0.95 -21.05
CA GLU A 83 8.57 0.13 -20.36
C GLU A 83 9.52 0.98 -19.51
N ALA A 84 10.37 0.35 -18.69
CA ALA A 84 11.35 1.06 -17.85
C ALA A 84 12.39 1.84 -18.69
N TYR A 85 12.86 1.24 -19.79
CA TYR A 85 13.72 1.90 -20.76
C TYR A 85 13.08 3.19 -21.29
N TYR A 86 11.85 3.13 -21.82
CA TYR A 86 11.19 4.31 -22.38
C TYR A 86 10.79 5.36 -21.33
N ILE A 87 10.45 4.97 -20.10
CA ILE A 87 10.19 5.93 -19.01
C ILE A 87 11.45 6.75 -18.71
N THR A 88 12.60 6.06 -18.64
CA THR A 88 13.91 6.68 -18.35
C THR A 88 14.33 7.57 -19.51
N GLU A 89 14.37 7.01 -20.72
CA GLU A 89 14.80 7.70 -21.95
C GLU A 89 14.00 8.99 -22.20
N ARG A 90 12.70 8.99 -21.87
CA ARG A 90 11.80 10.13 -22.10
C ARG A 90 11.51 10.97 -20.87
N ASN A 91 12.16 10.67 -19.74
CA ASN A 91 12.03 11.39 -18.48
C ASN A 91 10.56 11.65 -18.10
N THR A 92 9.72 10.59 -18.15
CA THR A 92 8.27 10.75 -17.95
C THR A 92 7.81 10.62 -16.51
N VAL A 93 8.75 10.52 -15.56
CA VAL A 93 8.45 10.49 -14.13
C VAL A 93 7.98 11.87 -13.67
N TYR A 94 6.95 11.93 -12.84
CA TYR A 94 6.45 13.17 -12.26
C TYR A 94 7.57 13.87 -11.45
N PRO A 95 7.79 15.20 -11.62
CA PRO A 95 6.91 16.19 -12.27
C PRO A 95 7.12 16.40 -13.77
N ASN A 96 8.13 15.76 -14.38
CA ASN A 96 8.49 15.94 -15.80
C ASN A 96 7.49 15.27 -16.74
N GLY A 97 6.89 14.14 -16.31
CA GLY A 97 5.76 13.51 -16.98
C GLY A 97 4.66 13.06 -16.02
N TYR A 98 3.95 11.98 -16.38
CA TYR A 98 2.81 11.46 -15.64
C TYR A 98 3.04 10.07 -15.01
N ASN A 99 4.20 9.44 -15.22
CA ASN A 99 4.58 8.21 -14.54
C ASN A 99 4.87 8.52 -13.05
N VAL A 100 4.40 7.67 -12.15
CA VAL A 100 4.65 7.81 -10.69
C VAL A 100 5.94 7.15 -10.22
N ALA A 101 6.54 6.33 -11.08
CA ALA A 101 7.78 5.62 -10.84
C ALA A 101 8.47 5.39 -12.19
N SER A 102 9.80 5.23 -12.16
CA SER A 102 10.66 4.91 -13.32
C SER A 102 10.35 3.54 -13.92
N HIS A 103 9.63 2.70 -13.18
CA HIS A 103 9.35 1.31 -13.54
C HIS A 103 8.00 0.87 -12.92
N SER A 104 7.33 -0.06 -13.58
CA SER A 104 6.09 -0.68 -13.06
C SER A 104 6.07 -2.16 -13.40
N ARG A 105 5.49 -3.00 -12.53
CA ARG A 105 5.26 -4.41 -12.85
C ARG A 105 3.91 -4.57 -13.54
N ASN A 106 3.86 -5.31 -14.64
CA ASN A 106 2.59 -5.69 -15.25
C ASN A 106 1.75 -6.53 -14.27
N ARG A 107 0.56 -6.05 -13.89
CA ARG A 107 -0.33 -6.75 -12.95
C ARG A 107 -0.89 -8.08 -13.49
N HIS A 108 -0.70 -8.36 -14.77
CA HIS A 108 -1.31 -9.48 -15.48
C HIS A 108 -0.36 -10.66 -15.76
N ARG A 109 0.77 -10.78 -15.04
CA ARG A 109 1.72 -11.88 -15.23
C ARG A 109 2.05 -12.66 -13.97
N GLU A 110 2.50 -13.88 -14.20
CA GLU A 110 3.03 -14.78 -13.19
C GLU A 110 4.50 -14.44 -12.87
N THR A 111 5.30 -14.06 -13.87
CA THR A 111 6.73 -13.74 -13.72
C THR A 111 7.07 -12.33 -14.20
N SER A 112 8.13 -11.74 -13.61
CA SER A 112 8.58 -10.36 -13.85
C SER A 112 10.06 -10.33 -14.24
N ASN A 113 10.35 -9.63 -15.33
CA ASN A 113 11.71 -9.49 -15.88
C ASN A 113 12.46 -8.32 -15.26
N LEU A 114 11.81 -7.60 -14.34
CA LEU A 114 12.31 -6.37 -13.76
C LEU A 114 13.74 -6.48 -13.18
N HIS A 115 14.15 -7.65 -12.71
CA HIS A 115 15.51 -7.88 -12.20
C HIS A 115 16.59 -7.55 -13.26
N VAL A 116 16.35 -7.83 -14.55
CA VAL A 116 17.29 -7.52 -15.65
C VAL A 116 17.59 -6.02 -15.72
N PHE A 117 16.59 -5.17 -15.50
CA PHE A 117 16.77 -3.72 -15.52
C PHE A 117 17.69 -3.23 -14.38
N TYR A 118 17.68 -3.92 -13.25
CA TYR A 118 18.40 -3.56 -12.03
C TYR A 118 19.73 -4.29 -11.86
N GLU A 119 20.00 -5.29 -12.69
CA GLU A 119 21.19 -6.11 -12.61
C GLU A 119 22.45 -5.24 -12.69
N GLY A 120 23.36 -5.43 -11.73
CA GLY A 120 24.60 -4.65 -11.61
C GLY A 120 24.43 -3.19 -11.18
N LYS A 121 23.20 -2.70 -10.93
CA LYS A 121 22.94 -1.30 -10.53
C LYS A 121 22.58 -1.13 -9.05
N VAL A 122 22.23 -2.21 -8.36
CA VAL A 122 21.72 -2.20 -6.99
C VAL A 122 22.80 -2.58 -6.00
N ARG A 123 22.98 -1.76 -4.97
CA ARG A 123 23.92 -1.99 -3.86
C ARG A 123 23.28 -2.77 -2.71
N SER A 124 22.05 -2.44 -2.35
CA SER A 124 21.32 -3.10 -1.26
C SER A 124 19.80 -2.90 -1.37
N ALA A 125 19.03 -3.68 -0.62
CA ALA A 125 17.58 -3.55 -0.57
C ALA A 125 16.99 -3.65 0.85
N ILE A 126 15.85 -2.99 1.07
CA ILE A 126 15.05 -3.11 2.29
C ILE A 126 13.64 -3.54 1.92
N ILE A 127 13.20 -4.67 2.45
CA ILE A 127 11.83 -5.17 2.34
C ILE A 127 11.00 -4.51 3.44
N SER A 128 9.92 -3.82 3.07
CA SER A 128 8.99 -3.18 3.97
C SER A 128 7.61 -3.85 3.84
N PRO A 129 7.24 -4.71 4.79
CA PRO A 129 5.94 -5.38 4.80
C PRO A 129 4.79 -4.37 4.89
N ILE A 130 3.76 -4.55 4.08
CA ILE A 130 2.57 -3.68 4.05
C ILE A 130 1.34 -4.45 4.48
N ARG A 131 0.73 -3.95 5.57
CA ARG A 131 -0.53 -4.46 6.10
C ARG A 131 -1.72 -3.74 5.49
N LYS A 132 -2.79 -4.49 5.21
CA LYS A 132 -4.09 -3.99 4.81
C LYS A 132 -5.14 -4.67 5.68
N ASN A 133 -5.87 -3.86 6.44
CA ASN A 133 -6.80 -4.34 7.48
C ASN A 133 -6.09 -5.21 8.54
N GLY A 134 -4.85 -4.84 8.89
CA GLY A 134 -4.06 -5.57 9.89
C GLY A 134 -3.35 -6.82 9.39
N GLU A 135 -3.79 -7.40 8.27
CA GLU A 135 -3.13 -8.55 7.64
C GLU A 135 -2.03 -8.10 6.71
N LEU A 136 -0.90 -8.81 6.70
CA LEU A 136 0.12 -8.66 5.69
C LEU A 136 -0.46 -9.04 4.33
N LYS A 137 -0.30 -8.18 3.32
CA LYS A 137 -0.83 -8.39 1.96
C LYS A 137 0.14 -8.08 0.85
N SER A 138 1.00 -7.08 1.05
CA SER A 138 1.93 -6.62 0.03
C SER A 138 3.26 -6.25 0.67
N ALA A 139 4.27 -5.98 -0.14
CA ALA A 139 5.55 -5.48 0.34
C ALA A 139 6.05 -4.37 -0.59
N TYR A 140 6.69 -3.37 -0.01
CA TYR A 140 7.57 -2.48 -0.76
C TYR A 140 9.00 -2.96 -0.64
N VAL A 141 9.75 -2.87 -1.72
CA VAL A 141 11.18 -3.10 -1.75
C VAL A 141 11.83 -1.79 -2.10
N TYR A 142 12.61 -1.24 -1.17
CA TYR A 142 13.40 -0.03 -1.38
C TYR A 142 14.79 -0.46 -1.80
N LEU A 143 15.16 -0.16 -3.04
CA LEU A 143 16.47 -0.40 -3.60
C LEU A 143 17.35 0.82 -3.38
N THR A 144 18.57 0.57 -2.92
CA THR A 144 19.64 1.57 -2.90
C THR A 144 20.57 1.26 -4.07
N MET A 145 20.68 2.20 -5.00
CA MET A 145 21.47 2.07 -6.21
C MET A 145 22.96 2.36 -5.95
N ASN A 146 23.83 2.01 -6.89
CA ASN A 146 25.27 2.26 -6.80
C ASN A 146 25.64 3.75 -6.79
N ASP A 147 24.79 4.60 -7.35
CA ASP A 147 24.93 6.07 -7.38
C ASP A 147 24.24 6.76 -6.19
N ASP A 148 23.93 6.02 -5.12
CA ASP A 148 23.21 6.47 -3.92
C ASP A 148 21.75 6.88 -4.13
N THR A 149 21.22 6.78 -5.36
CA THR A 149 19.79 7.00 -5.57
C THR A 149 18.95 5.87 -4.96
N GLN A 150 17.69 6.17 -4.67
CA GLN A 150 16.75 5.21 -4.10
C GLN A 150 15.54 5.01 -5.01
N GLU A 151 15.17 3.76 -5.22
CA GLU A 151 13.97 3.39 -5.96
C GLU A 151 13.08 2.47 -5.13
N ARG A 152 11.77 2.51 -5.36
CA ARG A 152 10.80 1.69 -4.63
C ARG A 152 9.95 0.86 -5.57
N ILE A 153 9.99 -0.46 -5.38
CA ILE A 153 9.18 -1.42 -6.12
C ILE A 153 8.07 -1.97 -5.22
N ALA A 154 6.87 -2.15 -5.78
CA ALA A 154 5.75 -2.74 -5.06
C ALA A 154 5.46 -4.18 -5.51
N PHE A 155 5.35 -5.08 -4.54
CA PHE A 155 5.01 -6.49 -4.72
C PHE A 155 3.62 -6.80 -4.13
N GLY A 156 3.01 -7.94 -4.48
CA GLY A 156 1.72 -8.35 -3.92
C GLY A 156 0.52 -7.51 -4.37
N GLN A 157 0.52 -7.02 -5.62
CA GLN A 157 -0.56 -6.18 -6.15
C GLN A 157 -1.76 -6.97 -6.69
N LYS A 158 -1.71 -8.31 -6.66
CA LYS A 158 -2.79 -9.20 -7.11
C LYS A 158 -3.89 -9.24 -6.06
N ALA A 159 -5.15 -9.25 -6.49
CA ALA A 159 -6.30 -9.22 -5.57
C ALA A 159 -6.43 -10.50 -4.71
N THR A 160 -5.95 -11.63 -5.23
CA THR A 160 -6.10 -12.96 -4.62
C THR A 160 -4.80 -13.54 -4.05
N GLY A 161 -3.68 -12.79 -4.11
CA GLY A 161 -2.38 -13.31 -3.68
C GLY A 161 -2.22 -13.32 -2.15
N THR A 162 -1.48 -14.30 -1.63
CA THR A 162 -1.08 -14.34 -0.22
C THR A 162 0.18 -13.49 0.01
N TYR A 163 0.42 -13.14 1.27
CA TYR A 163 1.66 -12.46 1.62
C TYR A 163 2.89 -13.37 1.52
N GLU A 164 2.72 -14.67 1.74
CA GLU A 164 3.78 -15.66 1.55
C GLU A 164 4.22 -15.72 0.09
N GLU A 165 3.27 -15.75 -0.85
CA GLU A 165 3.56 -15.64 -2.29
C GLU A 165 4.27 -14.33 -2.62
N THR A 166 3.83 -13.23 -1.99
CA THR A 166 4.47 -11.91 -2.16
C THR A 166 5.92 -11.94 -1.69
N LEU A 167 6.21 -12.54 -0.53
CA LEU A 167 7.57 -12.66 -0.01
C LEU A 167 8.42 -13.55 -0.90
N ARG A 168 7.89 -14.67 -1.41
CA ARG A 168 8.59 -15.52 -2.37
C ARG A 168 8.98 -14.73 -3.63
N GLU A 169 8.05 -13.97 -4.20
CA GLU A 169 8.34 -13.11 -5.35
C GLU A 169 9.42 -12.05 -5.06
N VAL A 170 9.40 -11.46 -3.86
CA VAL A 170 10.42 -10.48 -3.44
C VAL A 170 11.78 -11.14 -3.31
N THR A 171 11.85 -12.29 -2.64
CA THR A 171 13.09 -13.04 -2.43
C THR A 171 13.70 -13.47 -3.76
N GLU A 172 12.91 -14.10 -4.65
CA GLU A 172 13.38 -14.49 -5.99
C GLU A 172 13.92 -13.29 -6.79
N PHE A 173 13.27 -12.13 -6.69
CA PHE A 173 13.74 -10.90 -7.33
C PHE A 173 15.09 -10.45 -6.77
N LEU A 174 15.25 -10.40 -5.44
CA LEU A 174 16.47 -9.93 -4.79
C LEU A 174 17.63 -10.91 -4.93
N GLU A 175 17.36 -12.22 -4.93
CA GLU A 175 18.34 -13.28 -5.21
C GLU A 175 18.93 -13.14 -6.61
N ARG A 176 18.09 -12.87 -7.62
CA ARG A 176 18.56 -12.62 -8.99
C ARG A 176 19.43 -11.37 -9.09
N LEU A 177 19.17 -10.35 -8.27
CA LEU A 177 20.03 -9.16 -8.22
C LEU A 177 21.35 -9.41 -7.49
N GLN A 178 21.47 -10.51 -6.75
CA GLN A 178 22.66 -10.85 -5.94
C GLN A 178 23.05 -9.72 -4.97
N CYS A 179 22.07 -8.96 -4.48
CA CYS A 179 22.30 -7.84 -3.58
C CYS A 179 21.95 -8.20 -2.12
N PRO A 180 22.67 -7.67 -1.12
CA PRO A 180 22.29 -7.85 0.28
C PRO A 180 20.98 -7.13 0.59
N TYR A 181 20.12 -7.78 1.38
CA TYR A 181 18.85 -7.19 1.78
C TYR A 181 18.45 -7.48 3.23
N THR A 182 17.62 -6.61 3.80
CA THR A 182 17.03 -6.77 5.13
C THR A 182 15.52 -6.59 5.07
N THR A 183 14.82 -7.10 6.09
CA THR A 183 13.38 -6.86 6.26
C THR A 183 13.16 -5.89 7.40
N SER A 184 12.47 -4.78 7.11
CA SER A 184 12.04 -3.81 8.10
C SER A 184 11.14 -4.50 9.13
N THR A 185 11.59 -4.56 10.37
CA THR A 185 10.80 -5.03 11.52
C THR A 185 9.81 -3.93 11.92
N ALA A 186 8.71 -3.81 11.17
CA ALA A 186 7.65 -2.83 11.44
C ALA A 186 6.78 -3.16 12.68
N SER A 187 7.31 -3.93 13.62
CA SER A 187 6.62 -4.36 14.84
C SER A 187 7.57 -4.29 16.03
N SER A 188 7.95 -3.07 16.40
CA SER A 188 8.19 -2.81 17.81
C SER A 188 6.80 -2.78 18.47
N THR A 189 6.51 -3.86 19.19
CA THR A 189 5.33 -4.08 20.05
C THR A 189 5.38 -3.25 21.33
N VAL A 190 6.26 -2.26 21.41
CA VAL A 190 6.39 -1.46 22.61
C VAL A 190 5.27 -0.41 22.61
N LEU A 191 4.33 -0.58 23.54
CA LEU A 191 3.27 0.37 23.88
C LEU A 191 3.78 1.81 24.10
N SER A 192 5.07 1.96 24.42
CA SER A 192 5.62 3.00 25.30
C SER A 192 6.15 4.28 24.63
N GLU A 193 5.78 4.60 23.41
CA GLU A 193 6.02 5.97 22.88
C GLU A 193 4.73 6.62 22.40
N LYS A 194 3.93 5.88 21.64
CA LYS A 194 2.71 6.42 21.02
C LYS A 194 1.60 6.76 22.02
N TYR A 195 1.53 6.03 23.14
CA TYR A 195 0.47 6.18 24.14
C TYR A 195 0.98 6.69 25.50
N ALA A 196 2.29 6.84 25.67
CA ALA A 196 2.89 7.36 26.91
C ALA A 196 2.28 8.71 27.31
N SER A 197 2.20 9.66 26.37
CA SER A 197 1.58 10.97 26.63
C SER A 197 0.09 10.89 27.02
N LYS A 198 -0.61 9.82 26.62
CA LYS A 198 -2.02 9.62 26.98
C LYS A 198 -2.17 8.97 28.35
N LEU A 199 -1.20 8.17 28.79
CA LEU A 199 -1.16 7.64 30.16
C LEU A 199 -0.91 8.79 31.15
N GLU A 200 0.00 9.71 30.81
CA GLU A 200 0.28 10.90 31.61
C GLU A 200 -0.97 11.76 31.88
N GLU A 201 -1.93 11.82 30.95
CA GLU A 201 -3.19 12.58 31.12
C GLU A 201 -4.04 12.11 32.33
N PHE A 202 -3.82 10.88 32.80
CA PHE A 202 -4.55 10.27 33.93
C PHE A 202 -3.70 10.14 35.19
N ASN A 203 -2.42 10.54 35.15
CA ASN A 203 -1.56 10.46 36.32
C ASN A 203 -2.10 11.35 37.45
N GLY A 204 -2.28 10.77 38.63
CA GLY A 204 -2.84 11.46 39.80
C GLY A 204 -4.36 11.70 39.76
N LYS A 205 -5.07 11.22 38.73
CA LYS A 205 -6.54 11.29 38.67
C LYS A 205 -7.17 10.01 39.19
N GLU A 206 -8.25 10.14 39.95
CA GLU A 206 -9.05 9.00 40.37
C GLU A 206 -9.91 8.53 39.19
N ILE A 207 -9.58 7.34 38.66
CA ILE A 207 -10.32 6.71 37.57
C ILE A 207 -11.54 5.99 38.16
N THR A 208 -12.73 6.41 37.74
CA THR A 208 -14.01 5.90 38.25
C THR A 208 -14.64 4.85 37.32
N SER A 209 -14.25 4.85 36.04
CA SER A 209 -14.73 3.84 35.09
C SER A 209 -13.80 3.70 33.89
N VAL A 210 -13.64 2.46 33.43
CA VAL A 210 -12.96 2.12 32.19
C VAL A 210 -13.83 1.17 31.39
N ARG A 211 -14.08 1.47 30.12
CA ARG A 211 -14.83 0.60 29.22
C ARG A 211 -14.05 0.31 27.95
N ILE A 212 -13.79 -0.97 27.70
CA ILE A 212 -13.22 -1.46 26.44
C ILE A 212 -14.37 -1.90 25.53
N THR A 213 -14.41 -1.37 24.32
CA THR A 213 -15.44 -1.71 23.34
C THR A 213 -14.95 -1.65 21.90
N SER A 214 -15.68 -2.32 21.03
CA SER A 214 -15.44 -2.29 19.60
C SER A 214 -16.07 -1.03 18.99
N ALA A 215 -15.28 -0.25 18.25
CA ALA A 215 -15.75 0.89 17.48
C ALA A 215 -15.42 0.71 15.99
N SER A 216 -16.35 0.10 15.24
CA SER A 216 -16.12 -0.31 13.84
C SER A 216 -14.89 -1.25 13.74
N ASN A 217 -13.84 -0.84 13.03
CA ASN A 217 -12.58 -1.57 12.85
C ASN A 217 -11.52 -1.25 13.93
N LEU A 218 -11.88 -0.48 14.96
CA LEU A 218 -11.00 -0.06 16.04
C LEU A 218 -11.47 -0.64 17.38
N ILE A 219 -10.56 -0.63 18.35
CA ILE A 219 -10.88 -0.80 19.77
C ILE A 219 -10.89 0.58 20.41
N ALA A 220 -11.91 0.87 21.20
CA ALA A 220 -12.04 2.12 21.93
C ALA A 220 -12.05 1.83 23.42
N VAL A 221 -11.20 2.54 24.16
CA VAL A 221 -11.19 2.59 25.61
C VAL A 221 -11.78 3.92 26.04
N TYR A 222 -12.84 3.89 26.82
CA TYR A 222 -13.46 5.07 27.43
C TYR A 222 -13.05 5.13 28.90
N ILE A 223 -12.52 6.27 29.34
CA ILE A 223 -12.02 6.46 30.70
C ILE A 223 -12.77 7.63 31.33
N GLY A 224 -13.45 7.37 32.43
CA GLY A 224 -14.06 8.39 33.30
C GLY A 224 -13.21 8.60 34.54
N THR A 225 -13.07 9.85 34.96
CA THR A 225 -12.42 10.24 36.22
C THR A 225 -13.44 10.85 37.17
N SER A 226 -13.10 11.00 38.45
CA SER A 226 -13.99 11.64 39.45
C SER A 226 -14.33 13.10 39.11
N GLU A 227 -13.50 13.76 38.31
CA GLU A 227 -13.74 15.10 37.77
C GLU A 227 -14.80 15.15 36.66
N MET A 228 -15.19 13.99 36.10
CA MET A 228 -16.14 13.89 34.98
C MET A 228 -17.50 13.46 35.53
N ASN A 229 -18.52 14.29 35.32
CA ASN A 229 -19.86 14.06 35.88
C ASN A 229 -20.78 13.31 34.92
N LEU A 230 -20.48 13.32 33.62
CA LEU A 230 -21.34 12.74 32.59
C LEU A 230 -20.55 11.81 31.67
N SER A 231 -21.18 10.72 31.24
CA SER A 231 -20.55 9.72 30.35
C SER A 231 -20.06 10.29 29.01
N LYS A 232 -20.64 11.42 28.57
CA LYS A 232 -20.21 12.18 27.39
C LYS A 232 -18.84 12.86 27.57
N GLU A 233 -18.37 13.02 28.80
CA GLU A 233 -17.09 13.64 29.16
C GLU A 233 -15.95 12.61 29.21
N HIS A 234 -16.28 11.31 29.17
CA HIS A 234 -15.28 10.25 29.20
C HIS A 234 -14.28 10.41 28.06
N LYS A 235 -13.00 10.35 28.42
CA LYS A 235 -11.93 10.40 27.44
C LYS A 235 -11.94 9.12 26.63
N ARG A 236 -12.05 9.24 25.30
CA ARG A 236 -12.00 8.12 24.37
C ARG A 236 -10.60 8.00 23.77
N ILE A 237 -9.97 6.83 23.94
CA ILE A 237 -8.71 6.46 23.30
C ILE A 237 -8.98 5.31 22.34
N CYS A 238 -8.59 5.49 21.09
CA CYS A 238 -8.75 4.47 20.06
C CYS A 238 -7.42 3.76 19.78
N PHE A 239 -7.50 2.44 19.68
CA PHE A 239 -6.42 1.52 19.32
C PHE A 239 -6.81 0.82 18.02
N GLY A 240 -5.82 0.55 17.17
CA GLY A 240 -6.04 -0.04 15.85
C GLY A 240 -5.75 0.89 14.68
N GLY A 241 -6.24 0.51 13.51
CA GLY A 241 -6.10 1.27 12.28
C GLY A 241 -5.90 0.36 11.08
N LYS A 242 -5.29 0.90 10.00
CA LYS A 242 -5.01 0.12 8.79
C LYS A 242 -3.87 -0.88 8.98
N THR A 243 -3.04 -0.67 10.00
CA THR A 243 -1.71 -1.27 10.17
C THR A 243 -1.67 -2.43 11.17
N ILE A 244 -2.70 -2.64 11.98
CA ILE A 244 -2.76 -3.75 12.95
C ILE A 244 -4.16 -4.35 12.95
N THR A 245 -4.26 -5.63 13.28
CA THR A 245 -5.54 -6.35 13.36
C THR A 245 -6.35 -5.85 14.55
N LYS A 246 -7.65 -6.16 14.56
CA LYS A 246 -8.53 -5.82 15.68
C LYS A 246 -8.15 -6.55 16.97
N GLU A 247 -7.65 -7.78 16.84
CA GLU A 247 -7.15 -8.57 17.97
C GLU A 247 -5.86 -7.98 18.54
N GLU A 248 -4.88 -7.65 17.68
CA GLU A 248 -3.66 -6.94 18.11
C GLU A 248 -4.02 -5.59 18.77
N ALA A 249 -4.97 -4.84 18.20
CA ALA A 249 -5.45 -3.59 18.79
C ALA A 249 -6.12 -3.78 20.15
N TYR A 250 -6.80 -4.91 20.36
CA TYR A 250 -7.42 -5.27 21.63
C TYR A 250 -6.35 -5.61 22.68
N GLN A 251 -5.33 -6.39 22.33
CA GLN A 251 -4.22 -6.68 23.24
C GLN A 251 -3.45 -5.41 23.65
N ILE A 252 -3.21 -4.48 22.72
CA ILE A 252 -2.61 -3.16 23.03
C ILE A 252 -3.53 -2.35 23.95
N ALA A 253 -4.85 -2.36 23.70
CA ALA A 253 -5.80 -1.67 24.56
C ALA A 253 -5.81 -2.25 25.99
N LYS A 254 -5.70 -3.58 26.14
CA LYS A 254 -5.56 -4.23 27.44
C LYS A 254 -4.29 -3.81 28.16
N GLN A 255 -3.14 -3.89 27.50
CA GLN A 255 -1.86 -3.44 28.06
C GLN A 255 -1.91 -1.98 28.52
N PHE A 256 -2.55 -1.11 27.73
CA PHE A 256 -2.76 0.29 28.12
C PHE A 256 -3.60 0.43 29.38
N VAL A 257 -4.67 -0.37 29.52
CA VAL A 257 -5.53 -0.37 30.70
C VAL A 257 -4.80 -0.94 31.92
N ASP A 258 -3.98 -1.98 31.74
CA ASP A 258 -3.15 -2.54 32.80
C ASP A 258 -2.16 -1.49 33.34
N GLU A 259 -1.59 -0.65 32.48
CA GLU A 259 -0.70 0.47 32.86
C GLU A 259 -1.42 1.61 33.60
N LEU A 260 -2.76 1.73 33.51
CA LEU A 260 -3.52 2.68 34.33
C LEU A 260 -3.62 2.26 35.80
N ASN A 261 -3.22 1.03 36.14
CA ASN A 261 -3.21 0.48 37.50
C ASN A 261 -4.56 0.66 38.24
N ILE A 262 -5.65 0.33 37.55
CA ILE A 262 -7.03 0.49 38.04
C ILE A 262 -7.51 -0.75 38.79
N SER A 263 -8.54 -0.58 39.62
CA SER A 263 -9.25 -1.72 40.23
C SER A 263 -10.08 -2.48 39.17
N GLU A 264 -10.14 -3.82 39.25
CA GLU A 264 -10.94 -4.63 38.33
C GLU A 264 -12.43 -4.24 38.34
N HIS A 265 -12.94 -3.74 39.47
CA HIS A 265 -14.37 -3.40 39.62
C HIS A 265 -14.81 -2.19 38.79
N VAL A 266 -13.86 -1.36 38.33
CA VAL A 266 -14.13 -0.21 37.47
C VAL A 266 -13.96 -0.53 35.99
N LEU A 267 -13.51 -1.73 35.63
CA LEU A 267 -13.30 -2.19 34.27
C LEU A 267 -14.52 -2.93 33.72
N TYR A 268 -15.05 -2.46 32.59
CA TYR A 268 -16.07 -3.14 31.81
C TYR A 268 -15.55 -3.47 30.40
N ASP A 269 -15.26 -4.75 30.15
CA ASP A 269 -14.79 -5.25 28.87
C ASP A 269 -15.92 -5.91 28.06
N SER A 270 -16.57 -5.11 27.22
CA SER A 270 -17.66 -5.59 26.37
C SER A 270 -17.23 -6.56 25.26
N ILE A 271 -15.92 -6.65 24.96
CA ILE A 271 -15.38 -7.53 23.93
C ILE A 271 -15.17 -8.93 24.53
N HIS A 272 -14.52 -9.00 25.70
CA HIS A 272 -14.31 -10.26 26.39
C HIS A 272 -15.63 -10.94 26.78
N SER A 273 -16.60 -10.17 27.31
CA SER A 273 -17.91 -10.72 27.71
C SER A 273 -18.70 -11.33 26.55
N ARG A 274 -18.50 -10.90 25.29
CA ARG A 274 -19.18 -11.50 24.12
C ARG A 274 -18.53 -12.81 23.66
N GLN A 275 -17.22 -12.95 23.86
CA GLN A 275 -16.49 -14.18 23.53
C GLN A 275 -16.88 -15.34 24.45
N GLN A 276 -17.24 -15.07 25.72
CA GLN A 276 -17.70 -16.09 26.66
C GLN A 276 -19.15 -16.56 26.44
N VAL A 277 -19.98 -15.77 25.74
CA VAL A 277 -21.39 -16.12 25.45
C VAL A 277 -21.52 -16.90 24.14
N THR A 278 -20.45 -16.97 23.35
CA THR A 278 -20.41 -17.64 22.03
C THR A 278 -19.57 -18.91 22.00
N ALA A 279 -19.03 -19.33 23.15
CA ALA A 279 -18.38 -20.62 23.39
C ALA A 279 -19.34 -21.58 24.11
#